data_AF-A0A445I1D2-F1
#
_entry.id   AF-A0A445I1D2-F1
#
_cell.length_a   1.000
_cell.length_b   1.000
_cell.length_c   1.000
_cell.angle_alpha   90.00
_cell.angle_beta   90.00
_cell.angle_gamma   90.00
#
_symmetry.space_group_name_H-M   'P 1'
#
loop_
_entity.id
_entity.type
_entity.pdbx_description
1 polymer ?
#
loop_
_entity_poly.entity_id
_entity_poly.type
_entity_poly.pdbx_seq_one_letter_code
_entity_poly.pdbx_strand_id
1 'polypeptide(L)'
;MSRISTLYLLAYNSFQAIGWTISLTKILYNLLVTASIKGTYASAASLICFLQCAAFLEVIHGAIGIVPSGVLLPLMQWGGRTHFVLAIVRKLDELQELPSVFITFLAWSMGEVIRYSHYAFGCLGNCPSWMTYLRYTAFIVLYPLGVGPGEIWAMYQALPVIKEKNLYADSFSSLPFSYYDFLKVVLIVYPFLWFKLYLHMFKQRRTKLYKRHDKKRA
;
A
#
# COMPACT_ATOMS: atom_id res chain seq x y z
N MET A 1 7.94 12.37 -22.21
CA MET A 1 8.85 12.40 -21.03
C MET A 1 10.27 12.52 -21.55
N SER A 2 11.11 13.32 -20.88
CA SER A 2 12.52 13.40 -21.25
C SER A 2 13.23 12.07 -20.94
N ARG A 3 14.34 11.78 -21.62
CA ARG A 3 15.15 10.58 -21.37
C ARG A 3 15.61 10.49 -19.90
N ILE A 4 15.89 11.64 -19.30
CA ILE A 4 16.30 11.77 -17.89
C ILE A 4 15.15 11.35 -16.96
N SER A 5 13.93 11.85 -17.18
CA SER A 5 12.76 11.46 -16.38
C SER A 5 12.47 9.97 -16.50
N THR A 6 12.60 9.39 -17.69
CA THR A 6 12.41 7.95 -17.89
C THR A 6 13.46 7.12 -17.14
N LEU A 7 14.75 7.50 -17.20
CA LEU A 7 15.82 6.80 -16.48
C LEU A 7 15.64 6.89 -14.96
N TYR A 8 15.29 8.07 -14.46
CA TYR A 8 14.98 8.29 -13.05
C TYR A 8 13.80 7.41 -12.59
N LEU A 9 12.68 7.41 -13.33
CA LEU A 9 11.53 6.58 -13.00
C LEU A 9 11.87 5.09 -13.07
N LEU A 10 12.68 4.66 -14.04
CA LEU A 10 13.14 3.28 -14.13
C LEU A 10 13.94 2.88 -12.88
N ALA A 11 14.87 3.73 -12.44
CA ALA A 11 15.66 3.48 -11.24
C ALA A 11 14.78 3.43 -9.99
N TYR A 12 13.90 4.41 -9.81
CA TYR A 12 12.96 4.47 -8.68
C TYR A 12 12.04 3.25 -8.62
N ASN A 13 11.39 2.90 -9.74
CA ASN A 13 10.48 1.77 -9.80
C ASN A 13 11.22 0.44 -9.59
N SER A 14 12.43 0.29 -10.14
CA SER A 14 13.26 -0.90 -9.90
C SER A 14 13.66 -1.04 -8.43
N PHE A 15 14.09 0.07 -7.81
CA PHE A 15 14.43 0.11 -6.39
C PHE A 15 13.27 -0.33 -5.50
N GLN A 16 12.09 0.25 -5.72
CA GLN A 16 10.88 -0.12 -5.00
C GLN A 16 10.50 -1.59 -5.26
N ALA A 17 10.53 -2.06 -6.51
CA ALA A 17 10.23 -3.46 -6.85
C ALA A 17 11.14 -4.45 -6.11
N ILE A 18 12.45 -4.17 -6.08
CA ILE A 18 13.43 -4.98 -5.35
C ILE A 18 13.13 -4.96 -3.85
N GLY A 19 12.92 -3.77 -3.28
CA GLY A 19 12.61 -3.62 -1.86
C GLY A 19 11.37 -4.42 -1.43
N TRP A 20 10.27 -4.29 -2.17
CA TRP A 20 9.04 -5.04 -1.88
C TRP A 20 9.19 -6.55 -2.12
N THR A 21 10.04 -6.96 -3.07
CA THR A 21 10.37 -8.38 -3.27
C THR A 21 11.12 -8.93 -2.07
N ILE A 22 12.11 -8.19 -1.56
CA ILE A 22 12.84 -8.56 -0.35
C ILE A 22 11.89 -8.66 0.85
N SER A 23 11.00 -7.68 1.04
CA SER A 23 9.98 -7.75 2.10
C SER A 23 9.11 -8.99 1.97
N LEU A 24 8.60 -9.29 0.77
CA LEU A 24 7.80 -10.49 0.51
C LEU A 24 8.57 -11.77 0.86
N THR A 25 9.82 -11.88 0.42
CA THR A 25 10.68 -13.03 0.71
C THR A 25 10.91 -13.19 2.21
N LYS A 26 11.14 -12.10 2.96
CA LYS A 26 11.30 -12.17 4.42
C LYS A 26 10.04 -12.68 5.12
N ILE A 27 8.86 -12.21 4.69
CA ILE A 27 7.57 -12.66 5.24
C ILE A 27 7.36 -14.15 4.98
N LEU A 28 7.56 -14.60 3.73
CA LEU A 28 7.39 -16.00 3.35
C LEU A 28 8.42 -16.90 4.02
N TYR A 29 9.68 -16.47 4.09
CA TYR A 29 10.73 -17.21 4.78
C TYR A 29 10.42 -17.37 6.28
N ASN A 30 9.98 -16.31 6.95
CA ASN A 30 9.56 -16.39 8.35
C ASN A 30 8.42 -17.40 8.55
N LEU A 31 7.42 -17.36 7.67
CA LEU A 31 6.29 -18.31 7.71
C LEU A 31 6.76 -19.76 7.51
N LEU A 32 7.67 -20.00 6.57
CA LEU A 32 8.17 -21.35 6.28
C LEU A 32 9.04 -21.91 7.39
N VAL A 33 9.93 -21.11 7.98
CA VAL A 33 10.87 -21.55 9.02
C VAL A 33 10.18 -21.72 10.37
N THR A 34 9.27 -20.82 10.73
CA THR A 34 8.62 -20.84 12.05
C THR A 34 7.28 -21.57 12.07
N ALA A 35 6.73 -21.91 10.88
CA ALA A 35 5.36 -22.39 10.70
C ALA A 35 4.31 -21.47 11.36
N SER A 36 4.63 -20.19 11.53
CA SER A 36 3.84 -19.22 12.27
C SER A 36 3.81 -17.88 11.54
N ILE A 37 2.68 -17.18 11.67
CA ILE A 37 2.53 -15.80 11.19
C ILE A 37 3.14 -14.79 12.16
N LYS A 38 3.45 -15.22 13.39
CA LYS A 38 4.11 -14.39 14.41
C LYS A 38 5.54 -14.04 13.96
N GLY A 39 6.05 -12.88 14.37
CA GLY A 39 7.36 -12.37 13.96
C GLY A 39 7.40 -11.79 12.53
N THR A 40 6.27 -11.76 11.82
CA THR A 40 6.18 -11.12 10.49
C THR A 40 6.52 -9.64 10.56
N TYR A 41 5.99 -8.95 11.58
CA TYR A 41 6.30 -7.53 11.77
C TYR A 41 7.80 -7.35 12.07
N ALA A 42 8.35 -8.10 13.03
CA ALA A 42 9.76 -8.03 13.39
C ALA A 42 10.69 -8.28 12.18
N SER A 43 10.33 -9.20 11.29
CA SER A 43 11.15 -9.53 10.12
C SER A 43 11.10 -8.47 9.01
N ALA A 44 9.92 -7.92 8.68
CA ALA A 44 9.74 -7.11 7.47
C ALA A 44 9.38 -5.63 7.71
N ALA A 45 8.93 -5.25 8.91
CA ALA A 45 8.34 -3.93 9.16
C ALA A 45 9.30 -2.77 8.90
N SER A 46 10.57 -2.89 9.30
CA SER A 46 11.56 -1.82 9.12
C SER A 46 11.72 -1.44 7.64
N LEU A 47 11.85 -2.45 6.78
CA LEU A 47 11.96 -2.26 5.34
C LEU A 47 10.63 -1.74 4.74
N ILE A 48 9.49 -2.31 5.13
CA ILE A 48 8.17 -1.85 4.66
C ILE A 48 7.93 -0.38 5.03
N CYS A 49 8.26 0.02 6.27
CA CYS A 49 8.16 1.41 6.71
C CYS A 49 9.03 2.34 5.85
N PHE A 50 10.26 1.94 5.57
CA PHE A 50 11.17 2.71 4.73
C PHE A 50 10.64 2.86 3.29
N LEU A 51 10.19 1.77 2.67
CA LEU A 51 9.62 1.80 1.32
C LEU A 51 8.35 2.65 1.25
N GLN A 52 7.55 2.62 2.31
CA GLN A 52 6.36 3.45 2.44
C GLN A 52 6.69 4.94 2.56
N CYS A 53 7.73 5.30 3.32
CA CYS A 53 8.23 6.68 3.34
C CYS A 53 8.75 7.10 1.95
N ALA A 54 9.54 6.25 1.29
CA ALA A 54 10.05 6.51 -0.05
C ALA A 54 8.92 6.67 -1.09
N ALA A 55 7.78 6.00 -0.90
CA ALA A 55 6.62 6.12 -1.77
C ALA A 55 5.96 7.51 -1.74
N PHE A 56 6.29 8.38 -0.77
CA PHE A 56 5.88 9.79 -0.81
C PHE A 56 6.40 10.51 -2.06
N LEU A 57 7.53 10.06 -2.63
CA LEU A 57 8.04 10.58 -3.89
C LEU A 57 7.02 10.49 -5.03
N GLU A 58 6.09 9.54 -5.01
CA GLU A 58 5.04 9.45 -6.04
C GLU A 58 4.07 10.64 -6.00
N VAL A 59 3.81 11.17 -4.81
CA VAL A 59 3.03 12.39 -4.62
C VAL A 59 3.77 13.56 -5.26
N ILE A 60 5.08 13.63 -5.04
CA ILE A 60 5.97 14.66 -5.61
C ILE A 60 6.05 14.51 -7.14
N HIS A 61 6.17 13.30 -7.68
CA HIS A 61 6.19 13.05 -9.13
C HIS A 61 4.92 13.55 -9.80
N GLY A 62 3.77 13.34 -9.16
CA GLY A 62 2.49 13.88 -9.61
C GLY A 62 2.40 15.40 -9.51
N ALA A 63 2.97 15.99 -8.46
CA ALA A 63 2.95 17.44 -8.22
C ALA A 63 3.82 18.22 -9.24
N ILE A 64 4.99 17.68 -9.58
CA ILE A 64 5.92 18.25 -10.56
C ILE A 64 5.48 17.91 -12.00
N GLY A 65 4.51 17.00 -12.17
CA GLY A 65 3.97 16.62 -13.48
C GLY A 65 4.88 15.67 -14.27
N ILE A 66 5.82 14.98 -13.60
CA ILE A 66 6.65 13.93 -14.21
C ILE A 66 5.77 12.74 -14.63
N VAL A 67 4.70 12.48 -13.86
CA VAL A 67 3.73 11.42 -14.10
C VAL A 67 2.32 12.02 -14.17
N PRO A 68 1.46 11.60 -15.12
CA PRO A 68 0.12 12.19 -15.32
C PRO A 68 -0.92 11.74 -14.29
N SER A 69 -0.52 11.19 -13.15
CA SER A 69 -1.42 10.67 -12.11
C SER A 69 -2.08 11.74 -11.26
N GLY A 70 -1.58 12.98 -11.31
CA GLY A 70 -1.93 14.05 -10.36
C GLY A 70 -1.46 13.74 -8.94
N VAL A 71 -1.87 14.57 -7.97
CA VAL A 71 -1.39 14.52 -6.58
C VAL A 71 -2.35 13.81 -5.63
N LEU A 72 -3.66 14.00 -5.83
CA LEU A 72 -4.68 13.61 -4.86
C LEU A 72 -4.74 12.09 -4.62
N LEU A 73 -4.77 11.29 -5.69
CA LEU A 73 -4.90 9.83 -5.56
C LEU A 73 -3.65 9.19 -4.91
N PRO A 74 -2.41 9.50 -5.35
CA PRO A 74 -1.22 9.04 -4.64
C PRO A 74 -1.17 9.48 -3.17
N LEU A 75 -1.56 10.72 -2.87
CA LEU A 75 -1.57 11.24 -1.50
C LEU A 75 -2.55 10.48 -0.60
N MET A 76 -3.77 10.21 -1.08
CA MET A 76 -4.75 9.43 -0.32
C MET A 76 -4.28 7.99 -0.09
N GLN A 77 -3.72 7.34 -1.10
CA GLN A 77 -3.20 5.97 -1.00
C GLN A 77 -2.01 5.88 -0.04
N TRP A 78 -1.06 6.82 -0.16
CA TRP A 78 0.09 6.91 0.72
C TRP A 78 -0.33 7.24 2.15
N GLY A 79 -1.17 8.26 2.34
CA GLY A 79 -1.61 8.73 3.65
C GLY A 79 -2.32 7.66 4.46
N GLY A 80 -3.26 6.92 3.85
CA GLY A 80 -3.97 5.83 4.53
C GLY A 80 -3.03 4.72 5.03
N ARG A 81 -2.13 4.26 4.15
CA ARG A 81 -1.16 3.20 4.46
C ARG A 81 -0.11 3.65 5.47
N THR A 82 0.39 4.87 5.33
CA THR A 82 1.38 5.45 6.24
C THR A 82 0.78 5.66 7.63
N HIS A 83 -0.46 6.15 7.72
CA HIS A 83 -1.19 6.24 8.98
C HIS A 83 -1.32 4.86 9.65
N PHE A 84 -1.76 3.85 8.90
CA PHE A 84 -1.87 2.48 9.41
C PHE A 84 -0.54 1.96 9.95
N VAL A 85 0.54 1.98 9.16
CA VAL A 85 1.79 1.30 9.56
C VAL A 85 2.64 2.11 10.53
N LEU A 86 2.78 3.43 10.33
CA LEU A 86 3.68 4.28 11.13
C LEU A 86 3.00 4.88 12.36
N ALA A 87 1.73 5.29 12.24
CA ALA A 87 1.05 5.95 13.35
C ALA A 87 0.37 4.94 14.30
N ILE A 88 -0.06 3.79 13.79
CA ILE A 88 -0.77 2.77 14.59
C ILE A 88 0.14 1.58 14.89
N VAL A 89 0.42 0.72 13.90
CA VAL A 89 1.08 -0.58 14.13
C VAL A 89 2.47 -0.40 14.75
N ARG A 90 3.25 0.58 14.29
CA ARG A 90 4.59 0.85 14.82
C ARG A 90 4.60 1.40 16.25
N LYS A 91 3.49 1.96 16.73
CA LYS A 91 3.38 2.55 18.07
C LYS A 91 2.80 1.60 19.10
N LEU A 92 2.18 0.51 18.65
CA LEU A 92 1.44 -0.41 19.49
C LEU A 92 1.98 -1.82 19.28
N ASP A 93 2.87 -2.24 20.18
CA ASP A 93 3.49 -3.57 20.13
C ASP A 93 2.44 -4.69 20.19
N GLU A 94 1.30 -4.46 20.86
CA GLU A 94 0.16 -5.37 20.93
C GLU A 94 -0.40 -5.74 19.55
N LEU A 95 -0.27 -4.84 18.57
CA LEU A 95 -0.84 -5.05 17.24
C LEU A 95 0.13 -5.77 16.30
N GLN A 96 1.43 -5.71 16.56
CA GLN A 96 2.48 -6.17 15.64
C GLN A 96 2.37 -7.67 15.33
N GLU A 97 1.88 -8.45 16.29
CA GLU A 97 1.71 -9.90 16.18
C GLU A 97 0.31 -10.32 15.72
N LEU A 98 -0.56 -9.36 15.39
CA LEU A 98 -1.91 -9.68 14.92
C LEU A 98 -1.88 -10.33 13.52
N PRO A 99 -2.78 -11.31 13.26
CA PRO A 99 -2.95 -11.87 11.93
C PRO A 99 -3.22 -10.81 10.85
N SER A 100 -3.91 -9.73 11.22
CA SER A 100 -4.17 -8.59 10.35
C SER A 100 -2.91 -7.91 9.83
N VAL A 101 -1.86 -7.80 10.64
CA VAL A 101 -0.58 -7.20 10.20
C VAL A 101 0.09 -8.11 9.18
N PHE A 102 0.11 -9.42 9.42
CA PHE A 102 0.60 -10.40 8.46
C PHE A 102 -0.16 -10.33 7.13
N ILE A 103 -1.50 -10.36 7.16
CA ILE A 103 -2.35 -10.27 5.97
C ILE A 103 -2.06 -8.98 5.20
N THR A 104 -1.97 -7.86 5.91
CA THR A 104 -1.70 -6.55 5.29
C THR A 104 -0.33 -6.53 4.62
N PHE A 105 0.72 -6.95 5.33
CA PHE A 105 2.09 -6.95 4.81
C PHE A 105 2.26 -7.88 3.62
N LEU A 106 1.62 -9.05 3.64
CA LEU A 106 1.62 -9.98 2.52
C LEU A 106 0.90 -9.38 1.30
N ALA A 107 -0.33 -8.88 1.49
CA ALA A 107 -1.13 -8.30 0.42
C ALA A 107 -0.46 -7.07 -0.21
N TRP A 108 0.10 -6.19 0.63
CA TRP A 108 0.87 -5.04 0.20
C TRP A 108 2.10 -5.47 -0.60
N SER A 109 2.92 -6.38 -0.07
CA SER A 109 4.16 -6.76 -0.74
C SER A 109 3.88 -7.41 -2.10
N MET A 110 2.89 -8.30 -2.20
CA MET A 110 2.46 -8.86 -3.49
C MET A 110 1.96 -7.78 -4.47
N GLY A 111 1.10 -6.87 -3.99
CA GLY A 111 0.54 -5.80 -4.82
C GLY A 111 1.61 -4.84 -5.34
N GLU A 112 2.55 -4.46 -4.48
CA GLU A 112 3.63 -3.52 -4.81
C GLU A 112 4.68 -4.12 -5.72
N VAL A 113 5.07 -5.39 -5.53
CA VAL A 113 5.97 -6.09 -6.46
C VAL A 113 5.39 -6.07 -7.88
N ILE A 114 4.10 -6.40 -8.03
CA ILE A 114 3.43 -6.36 -9.34
C ILE A 114 3.40 -4.93 -9.89
N ARG A 115 3.06 -3.94 -9.05
CA ARG A 115 2.90 -2.53 -9.44
C ARG A 115 4.21 -1.92 -9.94
N TYR A 116 5.25 -1.99 -9.12
CA TYR A 116 6.53 -1.37 -9.43
C TYR A 116 7.25 -2.10 -10.58
N SER A 117 7.16 -3.43 -10.65
CA SER A 117 7.69 -4.17 -11.80
C SER A 117 7.00 -3.73 -13.09
N HIS A 118 5.67 -3.61 -13.09
CA HIS A 118 4.93 -3.10 -14.24
C HIS A 118 5.35 -1.68 -14.63
N TYR A 119 5.57 -0.78 -13.66
CA TYR A 119 6.03 0.59 -13.94
C TYR A 119 7.46 0.64 -14.48
N ALA A 120 8.37 -0.17 -13.95
CA ALA A 120 9.74 -0.29 -14.44
C ALA A 120 9.76 -0.78 -15.91
N PHE A 121 9.06 -1.88 -16.21
CA PHE A 121 8.93 -2.36 -17.60
C PHE A 121 8.21 -1.36 -18.51
N GLY A 122 7.26 -0.60 -17.98
CA GLY A 122 6.59 0.48 -18.70
C GLY A 122 7.56 1.58 -19.15
N CYS A 123 8.57 1.91 -18.34
CA CYS A 123 9.61 2.89 -18.70
C CYS A 123 10.51 2.40 -19.85
N LEU A 124 10.70 1.09 -19.96
CA LEU A 124 11.45 0.45 -21.05
C LEU A 124 10.63 0.32 -22.36
N GLY A 125 9.34 0.65 -22.34
CA GLY A 125 8.46 0.51 -23.50
C GLY A 125 8.04 -0.92 -23.83
N ASN A 126 8.57 -1.93 -23.12
CA ASN A 126 8.31 -3.35 -23.37
C ASN A 126 7.73 -4.05 -22.12
N CYS A 127 6.49 -3.74 -21.77
CA CYS A 127 5.81 -4.42 -20.66
C CYS A 127 5.13 -5.71 -21.13
N PRO A 128 5.52 -6.89 -20.58
CA PRO A 128 4.89 -8.16 -20.94
C PRO A 128 3.38 -8.15 -20.71
N SER A 129 2.61 -8.77 -21.60
CA SER A 129 1.14 -8.78 -21.52
C SER A 129 0.62 -9.42 -20.23
N TRP A 130 1.27 -10.47 -19.75
CA TRP A 130 0.92 -11.15 -18.50
C TRP A 130 1.14 -10.23 -17.29
N MET A 131 2.19 -9.41 -17.28
CA MET A 131 2.45 -8.46 -16.20
C MET A 131 1.39 -7.35 -16.18
N THR A 132 1.01 -6.83 -17.35
CA THR A 132 -0.12 -5.90 -17.48
C THR A 132 -1.42 -6.55 -16.97
N TYR A 133 -1.68 -7.80 -17.33
CA TYR A 133 -2.87 -8.52 -16.88
C TYR A 133 -2.91 -8.65 -15.35
N LEU A 134 -1.80 -9.07 -14.72
CA LEU A 134 -1.69 -9.17 -13.27
C LEU A 134 -1.91 -7.80 -12.60
N ARG A 135 -1.28 -6.73 -13.10
CA ARG A 135 -1.42 -5.37 -12.57
C ARG A 135 -2.87 -4.91 -12.48
N TYR A 136 -3.68 -5.29 -13.46
CA TYR A 136 -5.09 -4.90 -13.55
C TYR A 136 -6.07 -6.00 -13.11
N THR A 137 -5.60 -7.08 -12.49
CA THR A 137 -6.48 -8.17 -12.01
C THR A 137 -6.20 -8.56 -10.56
N ALA A 138 -4.94 -8.55 -10.12
CA ALA A 138 -4.56 -8.97 -8.77
C ALA A 138 -5.25 -8.15 -7.65
N PHE A 139 -5.59 -6.88 -7.92
CA PHE A 139 -6.28 -6.02 -6.97
C PHE A 139 -7.66 -6.56 -6.55
N ILE A 140 -8.31 -7.39 -7.37
CA ILE A 140 -9.63 -7.97 -7.07
C ILE A 140 -9.59 -8.77 -5.78
N VAL A 141 -8.49 -9.48 -5.53
CA VAL A 141 -8.29 -10.28 -4.31
C VAL A 141 -7.44 -9.53 -3.30
N LEU A 142 -6.27 -9.03 -3.72
CA LEU A 142 -5.29 -8.45 -2.80
C LEU A 142 -5.80 -7.19 -2.12
N TYR A 143 -6.61 -6.37 -2.80
CA TYR A 143 -7.04 -5.09 -2.25
C TYR A 143 -8.08 -5.24 -1.13
N PRO A 144 -9.19 -6.00 -1.30
CA PRO A 144 -10.12 -6.25 -0.19
C PRO A 144 -9.48 -7.05 0.94
N LEU A 145 -8.57 -7.98 0.63
CA LEU A 145 -7.83 -8.76 1.63
C LEU A 145 -6.93 -7.85 2.49
N GLY A 146 -6.18 -6.94 1.87
CA GLY A 146 -5.32 -6.01 2.60
C GLY A 146 -6.10 -5.01 3.45
N VAL A 147 -7.25 -4.54 2.98
CA VAL A 147 -7.99 -3.45 3.65
C VAL A 147 -8.98 -3.95 4.70
N GLY A 148 -9.78 -4.97 4.38
CA GLY A 148 -10.83 -5.46 5.29
C GLY A 148 -10.24 -6.18 6.52
N PRO A 149 -9.80 -7.45 6.38
CA PRO A 149 -9.25 -8.22 7.49
C PRO A 149 -7.83 -7.76 7.88
N GLY A 150 -7.15 -6.99 7.03
CA GLY A 150 -5.88 -6.37 7.34
C GLY A 150 -6.04 -5.04 8.08
N GLU A 151 -6.03 -3.93 7.35
CA GLU A 151 -5.97 -2.58 7.90
C GLU A 151 -7.13 -2.24 8.84
N ILE A 152 -8.38 -2.38 8.39
CA ILE A 152 -9.58 -1.99 9.16
C ILE A 152 -9.69 -2.81 10.44
N TRP A 153 -9.51 -4.14 10.36
CA TRP A 153 -9.61 -5.00 11.53
C TRP A 153 -8.50 -4.71 12.56
N ALA A 154 -7.27 -4.47 12.12
CA ALA A 154 -6.19 -4.06 13.03
C ALA A 154 -6.45 -2.69 13.65
N MET A 155 -6.96 -1.71 12.89
CA MET A 155 -7.35 -0.40 13.44
C MET A 155 -8.50 -0.51 14.44
N TYR A 156 -9.46 -1.40 14.20
CA TYR A 156 -10.54 -1.68 15.14
C TYR A 156 -10.01 -2.28 16.44
N GLN A 157 -9.10 -3.26 16.36
CA GLN A 157 -8.44 -3.84 17.54
C GLN A 157 -7.50 -2.87 18.27
N ALA A 158 -7.00 -1.83 17.57
CA ALA A 158 -6.19 -0.78 18.17
C ALA A 158 -6.98 0.13 19.12
N LEU A 159 -8.29 0.29 18.91
CA LEU A 159 -9.15 1.22 19.67
C LEU A 159 -9.02 1.09 21.20
N PRO A 160 -9.19 -0.10 21.82
CA PRO A 160 -9.04 -0.23 23.27
C PRO A 160 -7.64 0.14 23.75
N VAL A 161 -6.59 -0.29 23.04
CA VAL A 161 -5.19 -0.03 23.40
C VAL A 161 -4.86 1.45 23.31
N ILE A 162 -5.35 2.14 22.27
CA ILE A 162 -5.18 3.58 22.09
C ILE A 162 -5.84 4.37 23.21
N LYS A 163 -7.04 3.94 23.64
CA LYS A 163 -7.77 4.57 24.74
C LYS A 163 -7.04 4.38 26.07
N GLU A 164 -6.55 3.17 26.34
CA GLU A 164 -5.82 2.86 27.57
C GLU A 164 -4.49 3.63 27.66
N LYS A 165 -3.70 3.61 26.57
CA LYS A 165 -2.40 4.27 26.52
C LYS A 165 -2.47 5.78 26.28
N ASN A 166 -3.66 6.34 26.05
CA ASN A 166 -3.86 7.73 25.62
C ASN A 166 -2.88 8.14 24.49
N LEU A 167 -2.80 7.30 23.46
CA LEU A 167 -1.81 7.49 22.39
C LEU A 167 -1.97 8.87 21.74
N TYR A 168 -0.86 9.60 21.59
CA TYR A 168 -0.82 10.96 21.04
C TYR A 168 -1.56 12.04 21.86
N ALA A 169 -1.77 11.85 23.17
CA ALA A 169 -2.39 12.84 24.04
C ALA A 169 -1.80 14.24 23.89
N ASP A 170 -0.47 14.38 23.89
CA ASP A 170 0.19 15.68 23.77
C ASP A 170 -0.12 16.37 22.44
N SER A 171 -0.12 15.62 21.34
CA SER A 171 -0.42 16.14 20.00
C SER A 171 -1.89 16.53 19.80
N PHE A 172 -2.80 15.91 20.57
CA PHE A 172 -4.24 16.19 20.53
C PHE A 172 -4.71 17.09 21.69
N SER A 173 -3.81 17.53 22.56
CA SER A 173 -4.14 18.34 23.75
C SER A 173 -4.80 19.68 23.42
N SER A 174 -4.50 20.25 22.26
CA SER A 174 -5.09 21.51 21.76
C SER A 174 -6.37 21.31 20.95
N LEU A 175 -6.76 20.06 20.68
CA LEU A 175 -7.93 19.72 19.88
C LEU A 175 -9.12 19.34 20.77
N PRO A 176 -10.36 19.56 20.32
CA PRO A 176 -11.55 19.21 21.10
C PRO A 176 -11.85 17.70 21.12
N PHE A 177 -10.99 16.86 20.51
CA PHE A 177 -11.18 15.43 20.40
C PHE A 177 -9.85 14.69 20.57
N SER A 178 -9.92 13.44 21.01
CA SER A 178 -8.75 12.58 21.19
C SER A 178 -8.38 11.83 19.91
N TYR A 179 -7.16 11.27 19.86
CA TYR A 179 -6.77 10.37 18.77
C TYR A 179 -7.69 9.14 18.67
N TYR A 180 -8.22 8.67 19.80
CA TYR A 180 -9.22 7.61 19.85
C TYR A 180 -10.49 7.98 19.07
N ASP A 181 -11.01 9.21 19.27
CA ASP A 181 -12.19 9.69 18.54
C ASP A 181 -11.91 9.90 17.05
N PHE A 182 -10.74 10.44 16.73
CA PHE A 182 -10.26 10.53 15.35
C PHE A 182 -10.24 9.16 14.66
N LEU A 183 -9.69 8.12 15.31
CA LEU A 183 -9.62 6.79 14.73
C LEU A 183 -11.00 6.17 14.51
N LYS A 184 -11.99 6.42 15.38
CA LYS A 184 -13.38 5.98 15.14
C LYS A 184 -13.94 6.60 13.86
N VAL A 185 -13.74 7.92 13.67
CA VAL A 185 -14.19 8.61 12.46
C VAL A 185 -13.49 8.02 11.23
N VAL A 186 -12.18 7.77 11.32
CA VAL A 186 -11.43 7.09 10.25
C VAL A 186 -12.04 5.72 9.95
N LEU A 187 -12.35 4.89 10.94
CA LEU A 187 -12.96 3.57 10.73
C LEU A 187 -14.33 3.64 10.04
N ILE A 188 -15.08 4.73 10.22
CA ILE A 188 -16.35 4.95 9.50
C ILE A 188 -16.09 5.40 8.06
N VAL A 189 -15.16 6.35 7.84
CA VAL A 189 -14.93 6.98 6.53
C VAL A 189 -14.09 6.11 5.59
N TYR A 190 -13.10 5.38 6.14
CA TYR A 190 -12.10 4.62 5.39
C TYR A 190 -12.71 3.57 4.44
N PRO A 191 -13.73 2.77 4.83
CA PRO A 191 -14.40 1.83 3.93
C PRO A 191 -15.02 2.51 2.69
N PHE A 192 -15.62 3.70 2.84
CA PHE A 192 -16.24 4.41 1.72
C PHE A 192 -15.18 4.96 0.75
N LEU A 193 -14.10 5.54 1.28
CA LEU A 193 -12.98 6.03 0.46
C LEU A 193 -12.32 4.88 -0.30
N TRP A 194 -12.08 3.76 0.39
CA TRP A 194 -11.53 2.55 -0.19
C TRP A 194 -12.45 2.01 -1.29
N PHE A 195 -13.76 1.89 -1.05
CA PHE A 195 -14.70 1.36 -2.04
C PHE A 195 -14.69 2.20 -3.32
N LYS A 196 -14.62 3.53 -3.21
CA LYS A 196 -14.48 4.42 -4.37
C LYS A 196 -13.19 4.15 -5.16
N LEU A 197 -12.05 3.95 -4.48
CA LEU A 197 -10.78 3.59 -5.11
C LEU A 197 -10.85 2.20 -5.77
N TYR A 198 -11.51 1.25 -5.13
CA TYR A 198 -11.71 -0.10 -5.64
C TYR A 198 -12.53 -0.11 -6.94
N LEU A 199 -13.64 0.63 -6.99
CA LEU A 199 -14.42 0.82 -8.21
C LEU A 199 -13.63 1.52 -9.33
N HIS A 200 -12.80 2.50 -8.96
CA HIS A 200 -11.91 3.16 -9.92
C HIS A 200 -10.94 2.17 -10.57
N MET A 201 -10.41 1.20 -9.82
CA MET A 201 -9.53 0.16 -10.35
C MET A 201 -10.23 -0.74 -11.38
N PHE A 202 -11.52 -1.04 -11.21
CA PHE A 202 -12.30 -1.73 -12.25
C PHE A 202 -12.46 -0.90 -13.52
N LYS A 203 -12.66 0.41 -13.40
CA LYS A 203 -12.69 1.31 -14.56
C LYS A 203 -11.35 1.32 -15.29
N GLN A 204 -10.23 1.33 -14.56
CA GLN A 204 -8.89 1.22 -15.13
C GLN A 204 -8.69 -0.13 -15.84
N ARG A 205 -9.09 -1.24 -15.21
CA ARG A 205 -9.03 -2.58 -15.80
C ARG A 205 -9.79 -2.63 -17.12
N ARG A 206 -11.03 -2.13 -17.15
CA ARG A 206 -11.84 -2.08 -18.38
C ARG A 206 -11.11 -1.32 -19.49
N THR A 207 -10.60 -0.15 -19.16
CA THR A 207 -9.94 0.74 -20.13
C THR A 207 -8.64 0.14 -20.68
N LYS A 208 -7.84 -0.53 -19.85
CA LYS A 208 -6.48 -0.96 -20.20
C LYS A 208 -6.44 -2.37 -20.80
N LEU A 209 -7.32 -3.28 -20.37
CA LEU A 209 -7.34 -4.65 -20.88
C LEU A 209 -8.26 -4.83 -22.08
N TYR A 210 -9.47 -4.24 -22.10
CA TYR A 210 -10.41 -4.46 -23.20
C TYR A 210 -10.02 -3.69 -24.46
N LYS A 211 -9.58 -2.42 -24.35
CA LYS A 211 -9.07 -1.67 -25.51
C LYS A 211 -7.84 -2.30 -26.16
N ARG A 212 -7.06 -3.09 -25.40
CA ARG A 212 -5.90 -3.83 -25.93
C ARG A 212 -6.33 -5.09 -26.70
N HIS A 213 -7.46 -5.70 -26.33
CA HIS A 213 -8.02 -6.84 -27.05
C HIS A 213 -8.58 -6.43 -28.42
N ASP A 214 -9.27 -5.29 -28.51
CA ASP A 214 -9.78 -4.79 -29.79
C ASP A 214 -8.66 -4.42 -30.76
N LYS A 215 -7.58 -3.80 -30.26
CA LYS A 215 -6.40 -3.43 -31.06
C LYS A 215 -5.50 -4.61 -31.48
N LYS A 216 -5.73 -5.80 -30.93
CA LYS A 216 -5.07 -7.05 -31.35
C LYS A 216 -5.95 -7.88 -32.31
N ARG A 217 -7.24 -7.53 -32.43
CA ARG A 217 -8.21 -8.21 -33.30
C ARG A 217 -8.46 -7.44 -34.60
N ALA A 218 -8.21 -6.13 -34.62
CA ALA A 218 -8.09 -5.30 -35.81
C ALA A 218 -6.65 -5.34 -36.35
#